data_AF-U9SNJ3-F1
#
_entry.id   AF-U9SNJ3-F1
#
_cell.length_a   1.000
_cell.length_b   1.000
_cell.length_c   1.000
_cell.angle_alpha   90.00
_cell.angle_beta   90.00
_cell.angle_gamma   90.00
#
_symmetry.space_group_name_H-M   'P 1'
#
loop_
_entity.id
_entity.type
_entity.pdbx_description
1 polymer ?
#
loop_
_entity_poly.entity_id
_entity_poly.type
_entity_poly.pdbx_seq_one_letter_code
_entity_poly.pdbx_strand_id
1 'polypeptide(L)'
;MQQYFQNFEYEIKINIYKYIDFPLNLALTCRNWSVISKDAYAKTEWLLVRYGKSHALFHAVRLGPTFIDIPVCKTLITRKVPISRYFIQRLLMHFGKYDQKLIELKIEHNVGQLDADRIRAFQQKIKSPWASNLPYSCSLIY
;
A
#
# COMPACT_ATOMS: atom_id res chain seq x y z
N MET A 1 -1.71 -37.49 4.69
CA MET A 1 -0.67 -37.11 5.67
C MET A 1 0.24 -35.98 5.14
N GLN A 2 0.81 -36.10 3.93
CA GLN A 2 1.67 -35.04 3.35
C GLN A 2 1.02 -33.66 3.25
N GLN A 3 -0.22 -33.56 2.78
CA GLN A 3 -0.93 -32.27 2.68
C GLN A 3 -1.11 -31.57 4.03
N TYR A 4 -1.35 -32.34 5.10
CA TYR A 4 -1.51 -31.82 6.45
C TYR A 4 -0.20 -31.19 6.94
N PHE A 5 0.92 -31.90 6.77
CA PHE A 5 2.24 -31.38 7.13
C PHE A 5 2.63 -30.14 6.32
N GLN A 6 2.30 -30.09 5.03
CA GLN A 6 2.55 -28.91 4.20
C GLN A 6 1.73 -27.69 4.66
N ASN A 7 0.46 -27.89 5.02
CA ASN A 7 -0.38 -26.84 5.57
C ASN A 7 0.17 -26.33 6.91
N PHE A 8 0.63 -27.25 7.78
CA PHE A 8 1.24 -26.89 9.06
C PHE A 8 2.54 -26.10 8.90
N GLU A 9 3.43 -26.53 8.00
CA GLU A 9 4.67 -25.80 7.69
C GLU A 9 4.37 -24.39 7.15
N TYR A 10 3.35 -24.27 6.30
CA TYR A 10 2.89 -23.00 5.76
C TYR A 10 2.40 -22.04 6.86
N GLU A 11 1.56 -22.51 7.78
CA GLU A 11 1.07 -21.72 8.91
C GLU A 11 2.19 -21.25 9.83
N ILE A 12 3.17 -22.12 10.14
CA ILE A 12 4.35 -21.74 10.93
C ILE A 12 5.12 -20.62 10.23
N LYS A 13 5.36 -20.75 8.92
CA LYS A 13 6.09 -19.73 8.16
C LYS A 13 5.38 -18.38 8.18
N ILE A 14 4.06 -18.34 8.04
CA ILE A 14 3.30 -17.09 8.15
C ILE A 14 3.39 -16.51 9.56
N ASN A 15 3.27 -17.36 10.59
CA ASN A 15 3.38 -16.93 11.98
C ASN A 15 4.75 -16.35 12.31
N ILE A 16 5.82 -16.85 11.70
CA ILE A 16 7.15 -16.24 11.78
C ILE A 16 7.17 -14.92 10.98
N TYR A 17 6.79 -14.97 9.70
CA TYR A 17 6.86 -13.86 8.77
C TYR A 17 6.19 -12.58 9.29
N LYS A 18 5.01 -12.70 9.91
CA LYS A 18 4.22 -11.54 10.38
C LYS A 18 4.90 -10.70 11.47
N TYR A 19 5.91 -11.25 12.16
CA TYR A 19 6.67 -10.54 13.20
C TYR A 19 8.06 -10.05 12.75
N ILE A 20 8.43 -10.29 11.49
CA ILE A 20 9.73 -9.88 10.96
C ILE A 20 9.73 -8.37 10.67
N ASP A 21 10.77 -7.66 11.11
CA ASP A 21 10.88 -6.21 10.89
C ASP A 21 11.05 -5.84 9.40
N PHE A 22 11.85 -6.62 8.68
CA PHE A 22 12.20 -6.37 7.27
C PHE A 22 11.88 -7.58 6.39
N PRO A 23 10.62 -7.73 5.91
CA PRO A 23 10.20 -8.87 5.13
C PRO A 23 11.03 -9.12 3.86
N LEU A 24 11.52 -8.04 3.23
CA LEU A 24 12.36 -8.15 2.04
C LEU A 24 13.68 -8.87 2.33
N ASN A 25 14.30 -8.62 3.48
CA ASN A 25 15.55 -9.26 3.85
C ASN A 25 15.35 -10.78 3.98
N LEU A 26 14.24 -11.19 4.61
CA LEU A 26 13.88 -12.60 4.73
C LEU A 26 13.54 -13.22 3.37
N ALA A 27 12.84 -12.49 2.50
CA ALA A 27 12.52 -12.94 1.14
C ALA A 27 13.78 -13.27 0.31
N LEU A 28 14.88 -12.58 0.56
CA LEU A 28 16.14 -12.72 -0.15
C LEU A 28 17.00 -13.90 0.34
N THR A 29 16.72 -14.46 1.53
CA THR A 29 17.56 -15.54 2.07
C THR A 29 17.36 -16.87 1.33
N CYS A 30 16.14 -17.21 0.94
CA CYS A 30 15.86 -18.45 0.23
C CYS A 30 14.52 -18.44 -0.53
N ARG A 31 14.34 -19.39 -1.46
CA ARG A 31 13.12 -19.52 -2.28
C ARG A 31 11.85 -19.71 -1.44
N ASN A 32 11.92 -20.47 -0.34
CA ASN A 32 10.77 -20.73 0.53
C ASN A 32 10.24 -19.43 1.14
N TRP A 33 11.13 -18.58 1.66
CA TRP A 33 10.73 -17.27 2.19
C TRP A 33 10.33 -16.29 1.10
N SER A 34 10.95 -16.37 -0.08
CA SER A 34 10.52 -15.59 -1.25
C SER A 34 9.07 -15.88 -1.63
N VAL A 35 8.64 -17.15 -1.57
CA VAL A 35 7.24 -17.54 -1.82
C VAL A 35 6.30 -16.96 -0.77
N ILE A 36 6.63 -17.12 0.51
CA ILE A 36 5.82 -16.56 1.62
C ILE A 36 5.72 -15.03 1.52
N SER A 37 6.80 -14.34 1.14
CA SER A 37 6.83 -12.88 1.04
C SER A 37 5.97 -12.34 -0.11
N LYS A 38 5.67 -13.17 -1.11
CA LYS A 38 4.78 -12.85 -2.23
C LYS A 38 3.32 -13.21 -1.93
N ASP A 39 3.06 -14.03 -0.92
CA ASP A 39 1.72 -14.46 -0.55
C ASP A 39 0.88 -13.30 0.03
N ALA A 40 -0.36 -13.17 -0.45
CA ALA A 40 -1.24 -12.08 -0.09
C ALA A 40 -1.73 -12.17 1.37
N TYR A 41 -1.95 -13.39 1.86
CA TYR A 41 -2.36 -13.61 3.24
C TYR A 41 -1.22 -13.26 4.20
N ALA A 42 0.00 -13.73 3.94
CA ALA A 42 1.20 -13.41 4.72
C ALA A 42 1.48 -11.90 4.77
N LYS A 43 1.44 -11.21 3.62
CA LYS A 43 1.55 -9.74 3.56
C LYS A 43 0.47 -9.04 4.39
N THR A 44 -0.76 -9.55 4.35
CA THR A 44 -1.89 -9.00 5.12
C THR A 44 -1.68 -9.18 6.62
N GLU A 45 -1.30 -10.38 7.07
CA GLU A 45 -0.97 -10.65 8.48
C GLU A 45 0.12 -9.70 8.97
N TRP A 46 1.20 -9.55 8.19
CA TRP A 46 2.30 -8.65 8.53
C TRP A 46 1.84 -7.18 8.64
N LEU A 47 1.04 -6.68 7.70
CA LEU A 47 0.51 -5.31 7.75
C LEU A 47 -0.34 -5.07 9.01
N LEU A 48 -1.18 -6.04 9.35
CA LEU A 48 -2.08 -5.95 10.50
C LEU A 48 -1.32 -5.98 11.82
N VAL A 49 -0.30 -6.84 11.94
CA VAL A 49 0.57 -6.90 13.12
C VAL A 49 1.42 -5.63 13.24
N ARG A 50 2.03 -5.17 12.13
CA ARG A 50 2.99 -4.05 12.14
C ARG A 50 2.34 -2.68 12.35
N TYR A 51 1.18 -2.45 11.75
CA TYR A 51 0.56 -1.10 11.71
C TYR A 51 -0.84 -1.05 12.35
N GLY A 52 -1.41 -2.20 12.69
CA GLY A 52 -2.80 -2.31 13.15
C GLY A 52 -3.81 -2.14 12.02
N LYS A 53 -5.06 -2.52 12.31
CA LYS A 53 -6.17 -2.47 11.33
C LYS A 53 -6.35 -1.07 10.75
N SER A 54 -6.33 -0.02 11.58
CA SER A 54 -6.66 1.35 11.15
C SER A 54 -5.69 1.95 10.12
N HIS A 55 -4.46 1.46 10.07
CA HIS A 55 -3.41 2.04 9.21
C HIS A 55 -2.87 1.05 8.16
N ALA A 56 -3.26 -0.22 8.21
CA ALA A 56 -2.76 -1.25 7.31
C ALA A 56 -2.91 -0.87 5.83
N LEU A 57 -4.10 -0.41 5.40
CA LEU A 57 -4.36 -0.03 4.01
C LEU A 57 -3.51 1.17 3.56
N PHE A 58 -3.36 2.18 4.44
CA PHE A 58 -2.52 3.34 4.18
C PHE A 58 -1.04 2.95 4.01
N HIS A 59 -0.51 2.13 4.91
CA HIS A 59 0.88 1.68 4.83
C HIS A 59 1.13 0.73 3.66
N ALA A 60 0.17 -0.11 3.29
CA ALA A 60 0.27 -0.96 2.09
C ALA A 60 0.50 -0.11 0.83
N VAL A 61 -0.29 0.95 0.63
CA VAL A 61 -0.09 1.90 -0.48
C VAL A 61 1.24 2.64 -0.33
N ARG A 62 1.64 3.00 0.90
CA ARG A 62 2.92 3.68 1.12
C ARG A 62 4.12 2.83 0.70
N LEU A 63 4.06 1.52 0.90
CA LEU A 63 5.11 0.56 0.54
C LEU A 63 5.25 0.37 -0.98
N GLY A 64 4.20 0.68 -1.74
CA GLY A 64 4.24 0.70 -3.20
C GLY A 64 3.95 -0.64 -3.87
N PRO A 65 4.05 -0.72 -5.21
CA PRO A 65 3.52 -1.80 -6.02
C PRO A 65 4.25 -3.13 -5.85
N THR A 66 5.47 -3.10 -5.31
CA THR A 66 6.21 -4.32 -4.95
C THR A 66 5.57 -5.04 -3.77
N PHE A 67 4.82 -4.31 -2.93
CA PHE A 67 4.18 -4.85 -1.75
C PHE A 67 2.67 -5.01 -1.95
N ILE A 68 1.97 -3.94 -2.36
CA ILE A 68 0.51 -3.94 -2.51
C ILE A 68 0.09 -4.38 -3.91
N ASP A 69 -0.76 -5.41 -3.95
CA ASP A 69 -1.38 -5.95 -5.15
C ASP A 69 -2.88 -6.14 -4.93
N ILE A 70 -3.61 -6.48 -6.00
CA ILE A 70 -5.07 -6.67 -5.94
C ILE A 70 -5.46 -7.75 -4.90
N PRO A 71 -4.78 -8.91 -4.82
CA PRO A 71 -5.03 -9.89 -3.76
C PRO A 71 -4.93 -9.31 -2.34
N VAL A 72 -3.85 -8.58 -2.02
CA VAL A 72 -3.68 -7.97 -0.69
C VAL A 72 -4.79 -6.98 -0.37
N CYS A 73 -5.16 -6.12 -1.33
CA CYS A 73 -6.29 -5.20 -1.18
C CYS A 73 -7.60 -5.95 -0.88
N LYS A 74 -7.90 -7.00 -1.65
CA LYS A 74 -9.09 -7.83 -1.43
C LYS A 74 -9.09 -8.46 -0.04
N THR A 75 -7.97 -9.03 0.40
CA THR A 75 -7.87 -9.65 1.74
C THR A 75 -8.09 -8.63 2.85
N LEU A 76 -7.54 -7.41 2.74
CA LEU A 76 -7.75 -6.34 3.73
C LEU A 76 -9.22 -5.88 3.77
N ILE A 77 -9.85 -5.69 2.60
CA ILE A 77 -11.26 -5.29 2.50
C ILE A 77 -12.19 -6.36 3.08
N THR A 78 -12.01 -7.62 2.71
CA THR A 78 -12.79 -8.75 3.24
C THR A 78 -12.69 -8.84 4.77
N ARG A 79 -11.54 -8.45 5.33
CA ARG A 79 -11.30 -8.40 6.78
C ARG A 79 -11.83 -7.14 7.46
N LYS A 80 -12.62 -6.32 6.75
CA LYS A 80 -13.21 -5.08 7.25
C LYS A 80 -12.18 -4.11 7.81
N VAL A 81 -11.00 -4.06 7.18
CA VAL A 81 -9.99 -3.04 7.49
C VAL A 81 -10.59 -1.67 7.15
N PRO A 82 -10.65 -0.73 8.11
CA PRO A 82 -11.27 0.55 7.87
C PRO A 82 -10.46 1.36 6.86
N ILE A 83 -11.17 2.01 5.95
CA ILE A 83 -10.58 2.91 4.96
C ILE A 83 -10.31 4.24 5.66
N SER A 84 -9.06 4.49 6.03
CA SER A 84 -8.71 5.71 6.76
C SER A 84 -8.70 6.94 5.86
N ARG A 85 -8.94 8.12 6.45
CA ARG A 85 -8.78 9.42 5.76
C ARG A 85 -7.41 9.56 5.09
N TYR A 86 -6.36 9.01 5.71
CA TYR A 86 -4.98 9.07 5.21
C TYR A 86 -4.82 8.19 3.97
N PHE A 87 -5.49 7.03 3.93
CA PHE A 87 -5.55 6.22 2.72
C PHE A 87 -6.24 6.99 1.59
N ILE A 88 -7.39 7.62 1.83
CA ILE A 88 -8.10 8.42 0.82
C ILE A 88 -7.24 9.57 0.32
N GLN A 89 -6.59 10.32 1.21
CA GLN A 89 -5.65 11.38 0.83
C GLN A 89 -4.54 10.84 -0.07
N ARG A 90 -3.95 9.70 0.28
CA ARG A 90 -2.87 9.09 -0.50
C ARG A 90 -3.36 8.55 -1.84
N LEU A 91 -4.56 7.98 -1.87
CA LEU A 91 -5.23 7.53 -3.08
C LEU A 91 -5.46 8.73 -4.01
N LEU A 92 -6.00 9.83 -3.50
CA LEU A 92 -6.22 11.05 -4.26
C LEU A 92 -4.90 11.66 -4.76
N MET A 93 -3.81 11.60 -3.99
CA MET A 93 -2.50 12.02 -4.45
C MET A 93 -1.94 11.18 -5.60
N HIS A 94 -2.31 9.89 -5.66
CA HIS A 94 -1.76 8.96 -6.66
C HIS A 94 -2.68 8.71 -7.87
N PHE A 95 -3.99 8.79 -7.69
CA PHE A 95 -5.01 8.56 -8.73
C PHE A 95 -5.67 9.85 -9.20
N GLY A 96 -5.78 10.84 -8.31
CA GLY A 96 -6.16 12.16 -8.72
C GLY A 96 -5.00 12.74 -9.51
N LYS A 97 -5.17 12.86 -10.83
CA LYS A 97 -4.73 14.09 -11.46
C LYS A 97 -5.35 15.18 -10.60
N TYR A 98 -4.55 15.82 -9.75
CA TYR A 98 -5.00 17.03 -9.08
C TYR A 98 -5.56 17.90 -10.22
N ASP A 99 -6.86 18.16 -10.21
CA ASP A 99 -7.47 19.01 -11.22
C ASP A 99 -6.66 20.31 -11.20
N GLN A 100 -6.12 20.67 -12.36
CA GLN A 100 -5.22 21.80 -12.51
C GLN A 100 -5.89 23.06 -11.93
N LYS A 101 -7.22 23.18 -12.06
CA LYS A 101 -8.03 24.23 -11.42
C LYS A 101 -8.02 24.19 -9.89
N LEU A 102 -8.04 23.03 -9.27
CA LEU A 102 -7.96 22.89 -7.80
C LEU A 102 -6.56 23.20 -7.27
N ILE A 103 -5.51 22.93 -8.06
CA ILE A 103 -4.15 23.37 -7.74
C ILE A 103 -4.08 24.90 -7.84
N GLU A 104 -4.60 25.48 -8.92
CA GLU A 104 -4.65 26.92 -9.15
C GLU A 104 -5.43 27.63 -8.04
N LEU A 105 -6.63 27.17 -7.69
CA LEU A 105 -7.40 27.70 -6.55
C LEU A 105 -6.64 27.56 -5.23
N LYS A 106 -5.92 26.46 -5.00
CA LYS A 106 -5.11 26.29 -3.80
C LYS A 106 -3.93 27.27 -3.76
N ILE A 107 -3.32 27.57 -4.91
CA ILE A 107 -2.25 28.57 -5.06
C ILE A 107 -2.81 29.97 -4.82
N GLU A 108 -3.96 30.29 -5.41
CA GLU A 108 -4.63 31.59 -5.34
C GLU A 108 -5.14 31.90 -3.92
N HIS A 109 -5.64 30.91 -3.19
CA HIS A 109 -6.17 31.09 -1.83
C HIS A 109 -5.16 30.85 -0.69
N ASN A 110 -3.98 30.26 -0.95
CA ASN A 110 -2.91 30.12 0.05
C ASN A 110 -1.75 31.07 -0.21
N VAL A 111 -2.01 32.30 -0.68
CA VAL A 111 -1.00 33.36 -0.80
C VAL A 111 -0.59 33.86 0.59
N GLY A 112 0.16 33.00 1.27
CA GLY A 112 1.17 33.30 2.26
C GLY A 112 2.40 32.47 1.88
N GLN A 113 3.23 33.02 0.99
CA GLN A 113 4.59 32.54 0.66
C GLN A 113 4.72 31.11 0.09
N LEU A 114 4.26 30.89 -1.16
CA LEU A 114 4.79 29.78 -1.96
C LEU A 114 5.69 30.34 -3.06
N ASP A 115 7.00 30.20 -2.83
CA ASP A 115 8.08 30.55 -3.74
C ASP A 115 7.97 29.75 -5.05
N ALA A 116 8.26 30.39 -6.19
CA ALA A 116 8.06 29.82 -7.53
C ALA A 116 8.84 28.50 -7.75
N ASP A 117 9.93 28.32 -7.01
CA ASP A 117 10.74 27.10 -7.03
C ASP A 117 10.06 25.92 -6.32
N ARG A 118 9.20 26.17 -5.33
CA ARG A 118 8.36 25.11 -4.72
C ARG A 118 7.26 24.65 -5.69
N ILE A 119 6.74 25.54 -6.52
CA ILE A 119 5.74 25.22 -7.55
C ILE A 119 6.35 24.33 -8.64
N ARG A 120 7.55 24.68 -9.14
CA ARG A 120 8.30 23.84 -10.08
C ARG A 120 8.68 22.48 -9.49
N ALA A 121 9.12 22.44 -8.22
CA ALA A 121 9.41 21.19 -7.54
C ALA A 121 8.16 20.31 -7.35
N PHE A 122 6.98 20.92 -7.16
CA PHE A 122 5.71 20.20 -7.06
C PHE A 122 5.32 19.58 -8.40
N GLN A 123 5.41 20.34 -9.50
CA GLN A 123 5.12 19.86 -10.86
C GLN A 123 6.08 18.75 -11.30
N GLN A 124 7.38 18.86 -11.00
CA GLN A 124 8.36 17.80 -11.30
C GLN A 124 8.15 16.52 -10.47
N LYS A 125 7.52 16.63 -9.28
CA LYS A 125 7.11 15.47 -8.46
C LYS A 125 5.92 14.72 -9.04
N ILE A 126 5.15 15.32 -9.95
CA ILE A 126 4.05 14.69 -10.69
C ILE A 126 4.63 13.86 -11.85
N LYS A 127 5.57 12.95 -11.56
CA LYS A 127 5.71 11.74 -12.39
C LYS A 127 4.47 10.90 -12.14
N SER A 128 3.91 10.27 -13.18
CA SER A 128 2.73 9.41 -13.08
C SER A 128 2.82 8.55 -11.81
N PRO A 129 1.93 8.79 -10.82
CA PRO A 129 2.07 8.09 -9.56
C PRO A 129 1.84 6.61 -9.81
N TRP A 130 2.66 5.72 -9.23
CA TRP A 130 2.61 4.28 -9.54
C TRP A 130 1.20 3.65 -9.39
N ALA A 131 0.36 4.24 -8.55
CA ALA A 131 -1.00 3.79 -8.31
C ALA A 131 -1.95 4.10 -9.49
N SER A 132 -1.58 4.98 -10.42
CA SER A 132 -2.34 5.22 -11.67
C SER A 132 -2.50 3.96 -12.53
N ASN A 133 -1.69 2.93 -12.29
CA ASN A 133 -1.73 1.65 -12.99
C ASN A 133 -2.58 0.59 -12.26
N LEU A 134 -3.14 0.92 -11.09
CA LEU A 134 -4.06 0.02 -10.41
C LEU A 134 -5.43 0.08 -11.11
N PRO A 135 -6.07 -1.07 -11.39
CA PRO A 135 -7.36 -1.09 -12.07
C PRO A 135 -8.45 -0.41 -11.22
N TYR A 136 -9.34 0.32 -11.90
CA TYR A 136 -10.46 1.07 -11.32
C TYR A 136 -11.42 0.24 -10.45
N SER A 137 -11.31 -1.09 -10.47
CA SER A 137 -12.07 -1.99 -9.58
C SER A 137 -11.70 -1.87 -8.11
N CYS A 138 -10.55 -1.27 -7.77
CA CYS A 138 -10.23 -0.91 -6.38
C CYS A 138 -10.84 0.41 -5.93
N SER A 139 -11.25 1.28 -6.86
CA SER A 139 -11.84 2.60 -6.58
C SER A 139 -13.38 2.63 -6.62
N LEU A 140 -14.02 1.55 -7.10
CA LEU A 140 -15.47 1.46 -7.28
C LEU A 140 -16.17 0.53 -6.28
N ILE A 141 -15.51 0.13 -5.20
CA ILE A 141 -16.17 -0.63 -4.12
C ILE A 141 -16.66 0.38 -3.07
N TYR A 142 -17.76 1.05 -3.40
CA TYR A 142 -18.68 1.67 -2.45
C TYR A 142 -19.88 0.74 -2.26
#